data_AF-A0A813QCG8-F1
#
_entry.id   AF-A0A813QCG8-F1
#
_cell.length_a   1.000
_cell.length_b   1.000
_cell.length_c   1.000
_cell.angle_alpha   90.00
_cell.angle_beta   90.00
_cell.angle_gamma   90.00
#
_symmetry.space_group_name_H-M   'P 1'
#
loop_
_entity.id
_entity.type
_entity.pdbx_description
1 polymer ?
#
loop_
_entity_poly.entity_id
_entity_poly.type
_entity_poly.pdbx_seq_one_letter_code
_entity_poly.pdbx_strand_id
1 'polypeptide(L)'
;MRSTLCVFVFQWIIVSTVDLSFMTKPDTWAACDSLGRVLPTYEQVGDIKPNKSIGIFYFLWAENEASFKTGPYDNTQILAKANGSLINATWGPLNSFHHWGQPYFDYYLMDDDFVIRKHAQMLADAGVDTLIFDATNAFTYDNIWSKIGSIYLDMRSRSIRTPQFCFITWSSTEQTVRHLYDYLYSHNLYRDLWFMWQGKPLIFANPTSFPSDLLNFFTIRESWAWTKGQAWYGDGHGKWPWIDNYPQGPGLSETGQLEQTCVTVAGHPVMNIGRSFDGPTQHEPDITNPLNGTYFSQQWERALTIDPAFIFVTGWNEWIAQRFVQTSAQNSFIGKQWPIGTTYFVDEFIEEYSRDIEPMLDGHGDNYYYQLISYIRRYKGMSKPDTVSLPKTILINMDFTQWNNVTPYYSTQRSGYYANRT
;
A
#
# COMPACT_ATOMS: atom_id res chain seq x y z
N MET A 1 32.19 -11.92 53.38
CA MET A 1 31.89 -12.65 52.12
C MET A 1 30.46 -13.15 52.16
N ARG A 2 29.53 -12.40 51.56
CA ARG A 2 28.26 -12.87 50.97
C ARG A 2 27.84 -11.78 49.98
N SER A 3 28.06 -12.07 48.71
CA SER A 3 27.83 -11.16 47.60
C SER A 3 26.39 -11.35 47.12
N THR A 4 25.56 -10.32 47.25
CA THR A 4 24.21 -10.30 46.69
C THR A 4 24.30 -9.77 45.26
N LEU A 5 24.11 -10.66 44.29
CA LEU A 5 24.09 -10.34 42.86
C LEU A 5 22.71 -9.74 42.53
N CYS A 6 22.62 -8.43 42.31
CA CYS A 6 21.44 -7.81 41.71
C CYS A 6 21.48 -8.03 40.20
N VAL A 7 20.63 -8.93 39.70
CA VAL A 7 20.37 -9.09 38.27
C VAL A 7 19.36 -8.03 37.87
N PHE A 8 19.81 -6.98 37.17
CA PHE A 8 18.92 -6.05 36.49
C PHE A 8 18.47 -6.69 35.18
N VAL A 9 17.24 -7.19 35.14
CA VAL A 9 16.57 -7.56 33.89
C VAL A 9 16.09 -6.26 33.25
N PHE A 10 16.83 -5.77 32.26
CA PHE A 10 16.34 -4.70 31.38
C PHE A 10 15.29 -5.30 30.44
N GLN A 11 14.04 -5.22 30.85
CA GLN A 11 12.90 -5.47 29.98
C GLN A 11 12.79 -4.25 29.06
N TRP A 12 13.25 -4.39 27.82
CA TRP A 12 13.04 -3.40 26.76
C TRP A 12 11.53 -3.36 26.47
N ILE A 13 10.83 -2.46 27.15
CA ILE A 13 9.50 -2.04 26.74
C ILE A 13 9.72 -1.29 25.43
N ILE A 14 9.30 -1.89 24.32
CA ILE A 14 9.09 -1.17 23.07
C ILE A 14 7.93 -0.22 23.33
N VAL A 15 8.25 0.96 23.86
CA VAL A 15 7.34 2.08 23.83
C VAL A 15 7.37 2.55 22.39
N SER A 16 6.31 2.26 21.63
CA SER A 16 6.01 3.04 20.44
C SER A 16 5.99 4.50 20.89
N THR A 17 7.06 5.24 20.62
CA THR A 17 7.09 6.66 20.87
C THR A 17 6.00 7.25 20.00
N VAL A 18 4.87 7.62 20.61
CA VAL A 18 3.91 8.51 19.97
C VAL A 18 4.74 9.72 19.55
N ASP A 19 4.93 9.88 18.25
CA ASP A 19 5.78 10.92 17.72
C ASP A 19 5.07 12.27 17.90
N LEU A 20 5.30 12.87 19.06
CA LEU A 20 4.78 14.16 19.50
C LEU A 20 5.29 15.33 18.62
N SER A 21 6.12 15.06 17.60
CA SER A 21 6.64 16.08 16.68
C SER A 21 5.63 16.53 15.60
N PHE A 22 4.50 15.82 15.45
CA PHE A 22 3.52 16.09 14.40
C PHE A 22 2.21 16.66 14.97
N MET A 23 1.84 17.86 14.52
CA MET A 23 0.65 18.57 15.02
C MET A 23 -0.68 17.98 14.54
N THR A 24 -0.73 17.26 13.43
CA THR A 24 -1.99 16.74 12.84
C THR A 24 -2.45 15.44 13.49
N LYS A 25 -3.77 15.20 13.57
CA LYS A 25 -4.33 13.90 14.00
C LYS A 25 -5.30 13.38 12.90
N PRO A 26 -4.79 12.90 11.75
CA PRO A 26 -5.65 12.52 10.61
C PRO A 26 -6.59 11.36 10.90
N ASP A 27 -6.21 10.51 11.85
CA ASP A 27 -7.02 9.43 12.39
C ASP A 27 -8.29 9.94 13.11
N THR A 28 -8.39 11.23 13.47
CA THR A 28 -9.60 11.83 14.06
C THR A 28 -10.47 12.58 13.05
N TRP A 29 -10.04 12.72 11.80
CA TRP A 29 -10.82 13.43 10.78
C TRP A 29 -12.09 12.68 10.40
N ALA A 30 -13.17 13.41 10.20
CA ALA A 30 -14.41 12.87 9.65
C ALA A 30 -14.36 12.94 8.11
N ALA A 31 -14.78 11.87 7.45
CA ALA A 31 -14.97 11.85 6.00
C ALA A 31 -16.10 10.88 5.61
N CYS A 32 -16.63 11.09 4.43
CA CYS A 32 -17.65 10.27 3.79
C CYS A 32 -17.28 10.15 2.31
N ASP A 33 -17.34 8.95 1.76
CA ASP A 33 -17.03 8.71 0.36
C ASP A 33 -18.25 8.91 -0.56
N SER A 34 -18.07 8.71 -1.87
CA SER A 34 -19.14 8.96 -2.85
C SER A 34 -20.32 7.99 -2.74
N LEU A 35 -20.16 6.88 -2.01
CA LEU A 35 -21.21 5.89 -1.74
C LEU A 35 -21.95 6.15 -0.43
N GLY A 36 -21.58 7.21 0.30
CA GLY A 36 -22.20 7.55 1.59
C GLY A 36 -21.61 6.78 2.78
N ARG A 37 -20.48 6.09 2.61
CA ARG A 37 -19.83 5.36 3.71
C ARG A 37 -19.03 6.34 4.56
N VAL A 38 -19.37 6.41 5.83
CA VAL A 38 -18.72 7.30 6.79
C VAL A 38 -17.56 6.57 7.48
N LEU A 39 -16.43 7.26 7.65
CA LEU A 39 -15.32 6.72 8.43
C LEU A 39 -15.73 6.43 9.88
N PRO A 40 -15.19 5.36 10.50
CA PRO A 40 -15.57 4.98 11.84
C PRO A 40 -15.14 6.04 12.87
N THR A 41 -15.92 6.15 13.94
CA THR A 41 -15.65 7.04 15.08
C THR A 41 -14.82 6.34 16.15
N TYR A 42 -14.27 7.13 17.09
CA TYR A 42 -13.53 6.61 18.23
C TYR A 42 -14.38 5.65 19.08
N GLU A 43 -15.68 5.91 19.26
CA GLU A 43 -16.59 5.04 20.00
C GLU A 43 -16.73 3.65 19.36
N GLN A 44 -16.52 3.55 18.04
CA GLN A 44 -16.65 2.30 17.30
C GLN A 44 -15.36 1.47 17.29
N VAL A 45 -14.18 2.10 17.34
CA VAL A 45 -12.89 1.39 17.18
C VAL A 45 -11.99 1.41 18.42
N GLY A 46 -12.23 2.34 19.34
CA GLY A 46 -11.47 2.49 20.58
C GLY A 46 -10.06 3.06 20.41
N ASP A 47 -9.28 2.92 21.49
CA ASP A 47 -7.91 3.40 21.58
C ASP A 47 -6.97 2.74 20.56
N ILE A 48 -5.87 3.43 20.28
CA ILE A 48 -4.78 2.88 19.46
C ILE A 48 -4.28 1.56 20.06
N LYS A 49 -4.26 0.52 19.25
CA LYS A 49 -3.78 -0.81 19.58
C LYS A 49 -2.26 -0.88 19.32
N PRO A 50 -1.45 -1.31 20.31
CA PRO A 50 -0.01 -1.40 20.13
C PRO A 50 0.37 -2.55 19.20
N ASN A 51 1.55 -2.47 18.59
CA ASN A 51 2.15 -3.54 17.76
C ASN A 51 1.31 -3.94 16.53
N LYS A 52 0.65 -2.97 15.90
CA LYS A 52 -0.13 -3.13 14.67
C LYS A 52 0.47 -2.27 13.56
N SER A 53 0.94 -2.91 12.49
CA SER A 53 1.60 -2.26 11.35
C SER A 53 0.86 -2.54 10.05
N ILE A 54 0.85 -1.57 9.15
CA ILE A 54 0.33 -1.67 7.79
C ILE A 54 1.46 -1.35 6.81
N GLY A 55 1.73 -2.27 5.90
CA GLY A 55 2.53 -2.00 4.71
C GLY A 55 1.67 -2.03 3.46
N ILE A 56 1.99 -1.18 2.49
CA ILE A 56 1.29 -1.14 1.20
C ILE A 56 2.28 -1.36 0.06
N PHE A 57 1.89 -2.19 -0.92
CA PHE A 57 2.69 -2.39 -2.12
C PHE A 57 2.77 -1.10 -2.93
N TYR A 58 3.99 -0.68 -3.27
CA TYR A 58 4.25 0.55 -4.00
C TYR A 58 5.22 0.29 -5.17
N PHE A 59 4.78 0.61 -6.38
CA PHE A 59 5.45 0.31 -7.63
C PHE A 59 6.30 1.50 -8.06
N LEU A 60 7.54 1.23 -8.47
CA LEU A 60 8.55 2.28 -8.79
C LEU A 60 8.77 2.50 -10.29
N TRP A 61 8.04 1.77 -11.12
CA TRP A 61 8.43 1.53 -12.52
C TRP A 61 7.44 2.02 -13.56
N ALA A 62 6.27 2.49 -13.12
CA ALA A 62 5.35 3.16 -14.03
C ALA A 62 6.07 4.34 -14.72
N GLU A 63 5.75 4.54 -16.00
CA GLU A 63 6.16 5.72 -16.76
C GLU A 63 7.65 6.14 -16.67
N ASN A 64 8.58 5.19 -16.84
CA ASN A 64 9.98 5.55 -17.13
C ASN A 64 10.17 5.85 -18.64
N GLU A 65 11.12 6.71 -19.01
CA GLU A 65 11.38 7.14 -20.40
C GLU A 65 11.55 5.98 -21.40
N ALA A 66 11.95 4.79 -20.92
CA ALA A 66 12.11 3.60 -21.75
C ALA A 66 10.77 2.95 -22.16
N SER A 67 9.69 3.15 -21.41
CA SER A 67 8.43 2.39 -21.52
C SER A 67 7.38 3.04 -22.42
N PHE A 68 7.46 4.35 -22.70
CA PHE A 68 6.40 5.11 -23.38
C PHE A 68 6.92 6.00 -24.52
N LYS A 69 7.20 5.42 -25.69
CA LYS A 69 7.51 6.20 -26.91
C LYS A 69 6.26 6.73 -27.64
N THR A 70 5.07 6.20 -27.32
CA THR A 70 3.81 6.42 -28.07
C THR A 70 2.54 6.41 -27.21
N GLY A 71 2.67 6.36 -25.87
CA GLY A 71 1.54 6.34 -24.94
C GLY A 71 1.11 7.74 -24.47
N PRO A 72 0.25 7.85 -23.43
CA PRO A 72 -0.31 6.74 -22.66
C PRO A 72 -1.42 6.00 -23.43
N TYR A 73 -1.44 4.67 -23.32
CA TYR A 73 -2.56 3.84 -23.76
C TYR A 73 -3.44 3.55 -22.54
N ASP A 74 -4.75 3.79 -22.65
CA ASP A 74 -5.69 3.58 -21.54
C ASP A 74 -6.76 2.58 -21.95
N ASN A 75 -6.82 1.45 -21.24
CA ASN A 75 -7.72 0.35 -21.54
C ASN A 75 -9.19 0.74 -21.40
N THR A 76 -9.53 1.55 -20.38
CA THR A 76 -10.90 2.04 -20.17
C THR A 76 -11.34 2.90 -21.35
N GLN A 77 -10.49 3.82 -21.80
CA GLN A 77 -10.80 4.68 -22.96
C GLN A 77 -10.81 3.90 -24.29
N ILE A 78 -9.88 2.96 -24.49
CA ILE A 78 -9.82 2.11 -25.68
C ILE A 78 -11.08 1.26 -25.81
N LEU A 79 -11.54 0.65 -24.71
CA LEU A 79 -12.77 -0.13 -24.69
C LEU A 79 -14.01 0.75 -24.87
N ALA A 80 -14.06 1.93 -24.26
CA ALA A 80 -15.16 2.87 -24.45
C ALA A 80 -15.34 3.22 -25.94
N LYS A 81 -14.24 3.53 -26.65
CA LYS A 81 -14.24 3.79 -28.11
C LYS A 81 -14.69 2.58 -28.93
N ALA A 82 -14.50 1.36 -28.40
CA ALA A 82 -14.89 0.11 -29.02
C ALA A 82 -16.25 -0.44 -28.55
N ASN A 83 -17.04 0.36 -27.81
CA ASN A 83 -18.30 -0.07 -27.18
C ASN A 83 -18.15 -1.35 -26.34
N GLY A 84 -17.06 -1.45 -25.58
CA GLY A 84 -16.72 -2.60 -24.74
C GLY A 84 -16.19 -3.82 -25.49
N SER A 85 -16.02 -3.75 -26.82
CA SER A 85 -15.55 -4.89 -27.60
C SER A 85 -14.02 -5.04 -27.53
N LEU A 86 -13.57 -6.10 -26.85
CA LEU A 86 -12.17 -6.53 -26.83
C LEU A 86 -11.59 -6.81 -28.23
N ILE A 87 -12.42 -7.37 -29.12
CA ILE A 87 -12.01 -7.78 -30.48
C ILE A 87 -11.86 -6.57 -31.39
N ASN A 88 -12.78 -5.61 -31.29
CA ASN A 88 -12.80 -4.43 -32.18
C ASN A 88 -11.95 -3.27 -31.62
N ALA A 89 -11.46 -3.38 -30.39
CA ALA A 89 -10.62 -2.37 -29.77
C ALA A 89 -9.29 -2.19 -30.51
N THR A 90 -8.92 -0.92 -30.70
CA THR A 90 -7.64 -0.52 -31.31
C THR A 90 -6.61 -0.33 -30.21
N TRP A 91 -5.98 -1.43 -29.81
CA TRP A 91 -4.96 -1.48 -28.76
C TRP A 91 -3.62 -0.86 -29.19
N GLY A 92 -2.85 -0.35 -28.23
CA GLY A 92 -1.44 0.01 -28.43
C GLY A 92 -0.57 -1.20 -28.78
N PRO A 93 0.69 -1.04 -29.22
CA PRO A 93 1.56 -2.12 -29.70
C PRO A 93 1.62 -3.36 -28.80
N LEU A 94 1.87 -4.52 -29.41
CA LEU A 94 2.15 -5.74 -28.64
C LEU A 94 3.34 -5.51 -27.71
N ASN A 95 3.26 -6.02 -26.47
CA ASN A 95 4.25 -5.86 -25.41
C ASN A 95 4.42 -4.43 -24.89
N SER A 96 3.61 -3.46 -25.32
CA SER A 96 3.59 -2.13 -24.68
C SER A 96 2.72 -2.14 -23.43
N PHE A 97 3.09 -1.30 -22.46
CA PHE A 97 2.30 -1.07 -21.27
C PHE A 97 1.06 -0.23 -21.59
N HIS A 98 -0.05 -0.55 -20.91
CA HIS A 98 -1.30 0.19 -20.95
C HIS A 98 -1.77 0.45 -19.53
N HIS A 99 -2.32 1.63 -19.29
CA HIS A 99 -3.04 1.95 -18.08
C HIS A 99 -4.36 1.19 -18.04
N TRP A 100 -4.72 0.65 -16.87
CA TRP A 100 -6.05 0.06 -16.70
C TRP A 100 -7.14 1.13 -16.61
N GLY A 101 -6.80 2.34 -16.15
CA GLY A 101 -7.65 3.53 -16.12
C GLY A 101 -6.82 4.79 -15.85
N GLN A 102 -7.46 5.95 -15.79
CA GLN A 102 -6.77 7.22 -15.59
C GLN A 102 -6.60 7.54 -14.10
N PRO A 103 -5.36 7.72 -13.60
CA PRO A 103 -5.12 8.18 -12.24
C PRO A 103 -5.74 9.56 -11.99
N TYR A 104 -6.12 9.85 -10.75
CA TYR A 104 -6.61 11.18 -10.37
C TYR A 104 -5.55 12.27 -10.59
N PHE A 105 -4.26 11.92 -10.44
CA PHE A 105 -3.13 12.80 -10.70
C PHE A 105 -2.65 12.77 -12.16
N ASP A 106 -3.49 12.28 -13.08
CA ASP A 106 -3.18 12.06 -14.49
C ASP A 106 -2.06 11.02 -14.71
N TYR A 107 -1.67 10.77 -15.96
CA TYR A 107 -0.57 9.86 -16.33
C TYR A 107 0.79 10.43 -15.88
N TYR A 108 1.11 10.27 -14.59
CA TYR A 108 2.26 10.89 -13.95
C TYR A 108 3.54 10.05 -14.06
N LEU A 109 4.67 10.74 -14.08
CA LEU A 109 5.98 10.12 -13.95
C LEU A 109 6.28 9.78 -12.49
N MET A 110 6.95 8.65 -12.26
CA MET A 110 7.28 8.20 -10.90
C MET A 110 8.26 9.12 -10.14
N ASP A 111 8.93 10.04 -10.84
CA ASP A 111 9.85 11.02 -10.24
C ASP A 111 9.24 12.42 -10.03
N ASP A 112 7.92 12.58 -10.27
CA ASP A 112 7.22 13.85 -10.05
C ASP A 112 7.15 14.20 -8.54
N ASP A 113 7.79 15.33 -8.18
CA ASP A 113 7.86 15.83 -6.80
C ASP A 113 6.47 16.05 -6.15
N PHE A 114 5.49 16.52 -6.93
CA PHE A 114 4.15 16.77 -6.41
C PHE A 114 3.46 15.46 -6.08
N VAL A 115 3.49 14.49 -6.99
CA VAL A 115 2.85 13.19 -6.81
C VAL A 115 3.48 12.43 -5.64
N ILE A 116 4.81 12.38 -5.55
CA ILE A 116 5.50 11.73 -4.42
C ILE A 116 5.07 12.36 -3.08
N ARG A 117 5.01 13.70 -3.00
CA ARG A 117 4.56 14.38 -1.77
C ARG A 117 3.10 14.09 -1.45
N LYS A 118 2.24 14.03 -2.46
CA LYS A 118 0.82 13.71 -2.30
C LYS A 118 0.59 12.29 -1.84
N HIS A 119 1.27 11.31 -2.43
CA HIS A 119 1.22 9.92 -1.98
C HIS A 119 1.70 9.79 -0.53
N ALA A 120 2.81 10.45 -0.17
CA ALA A 120 3.30 10.43 1.21
C ALA A 120 2.27 10.98 2.20
N GLN A 121 1.65 12.11 1.86
CA GLN A 121 0.61 12.75 2.67
C GLN A 121 -0.60 11.81 2.82
N MET A 122 -1.15 11.31 1.71
CA MET A 122 -2.32 10.45 1.72
C MET A 122 -2.08 9.16 2.51
N LEU A 123 -0.97 8.47 2.25
CA LEU A 123 -0.66 7.20 2.90
C LEU A 123 -0.34 7.38 4.40
N ALA A 124 0.39 8.44 4.77
CA ALA A 124 0.62 8.77 6.17
C ALA A 124 -0.68 9.16 6.91
N ASP A 125 -1.54 9.97 6.27
CA ASP A 125 -2.82 10.39 6.83
C ASP A 125 -3.79 9.20 6.95
N ALA A 126 -3.68 8.20 6.06
CA ALA A 126 -4.42 6.94 6.18
C ALA A 126 -3.91 6.01 7.28
N GLY A 127 -2.71 6.25 7.81
CA GLY A 127 -2.09 5.44 8.86
C GLY A 127 -1.27 4.25 8.35
N VAL A 128 -0.82 4.30 7.08
CA VAL A 128 0.14 3.34 6.51
C VAL A 128 1.53 3.60 7.09
N ASP A 129 2.16 2.55 7.61
CA ASP A 129 3.46 2.66 8.29
C ASP A 129 4.63 2.53 7.32
N THR A 130 4.51 1.70 6.28
CA THR A 130 5.59 1.47 5.31
C THR A 130 5.10 1.33 3.88
N LEU A 131 5.85 1.91 2.94
CA LEU A 131 5.82 1.53 1.55
C LEU A 131 6.66 0.27 1.36
N ILE A 132 6.19 -0.65 0.54
CA ILE A 132 6.92 -1.87 0.18
C ILE A 132 7.27 -1.72 -1.29
N PHE A 133 8.50 -1.32 -1.58
CA PHE A 133 8.96 -1.02 -2.93
C PHE A 133 9.14 -2.29 -3.75
N ASP A 134 8.51 -2.32 -4.91
CA ASP A 134 8.63 -3.40 -5.88
C ASP A 134 10.04 -3.43 -6.52
N ALA A 135 10.78 -4.49 -6.22
CA ALA A 135 12.01 -4.89 -6.91
C ALA A 135 11.96 -6.39 -7.27
N THR A 136 10.75 -6.94 -7.48
CA THR A 136 10.54 -8.37 -7.74
C THR A 136 11.17 -8.84 -9.06
N ASN A 137 11.35 -7.94 -10.03
CA ASN A 137 11.95 -8.21 -11.34
C ASN A 137 13.46 -7.89 -11.43
N ALA A 138 14.16 -7.81 -10.28
CA ALA A 138 15.59 -7.51 -10.17
C ALA A 138 16.01 -6.10 -10.61
N PHE A 139 15.06 -5.19 -10.84
CA PHE A 139 15.31 -3.77 -11.01
C PHE A 139 14.96 -3.04 -9.72
N THR A 140 15.91 -2.28 -9.18
CA THR A 140 15.75 -1.59 -7.89
C THR A 140 15.23 -0.16 -8.03
N TYR A 141 15.30 0.45 -9.21
CA TYR A 141 14.82 1.82 -9.49
C TYR A 141 15.46 2.89 -8.58
N ASP A 142 16.80 2.90 -8.55
CA ASP A 142 17.60 3.74 -7.64
C ASP A 142 17.31 5.23 -7.69
N ASN A 143 17.09 5.74 -8.89
CA ASN A 143 16.71 7.13 -9.09
C ASN A 143 15.36 7.45 -8.40
N ILE A 144 14.41 6.52 -8.42
CA ILE A 144 13.06 6.74 -7.88
C ILE A 144 13.06 6.61 -6.35
N TRP A 145 13.59 5.52 -5.76
CA TRP A 145 13.59 5.42 -4.30
C TRP A 145 14.49 6.47 -3.63
N SER A 146 15.57 6.90 -4.27
CA SER A 146 16.41 8.00 -3.76
C SER A 146 15.67 9.34 -3.81
N LYS A 147 14.89 9.59 -4.87
CA LYS A 147 14.01 10.76 -4.97
C LYS A 147 12.96 10.77 -3.86
N ILE A 148 12.27 9.64 -3.66
CA ILE A 148 11.29 9.46 -2.57
C ILE A 148 11.94 9.72 -1.21
N GLY A 149 13.10 9.09 -0.94
CA GLY A 149 13.82 9.26 0.32
C GLY A 149 14.20 10.71 0.59
N SER A 150 14.67 11.44 -0.43
CA SER A 150 15.04 12.85 -0.32
C SER A 150 13.83 13.74 -0.02
N ILE A 151 12.71 13.51 -0.72
CA ILE A 151 11.44 14.22 -0.47
C ILE A 151 10.90 13.91 0.93
N TYR A 152 10.99 12.66 1.39
CA TYR A 152 10.49 12.26 2.70
C TYR A 152 11.29 12.89 3.84
N LEU A 153 12.62 12.94 3.74
CA LEU A 153 13.44 13.66 4.72
C LEU A 153 13.12 15.16 4.74
N ASP A 154 12.92 15.75 3.57
CA ASP A 154 12.49 17.15 3.46
C ASP A 154 11.11 17.38 4.12
N MET A 155 10.14 16.50 3.89
CA MET A 155 8.83 16.56 4.55
C MET A 155 8.94 16.42 6.07
N ARG A 156 9.72 15.44 6.56
CA ARG A 156 9.93 15.21 8.00
C ARG A 156 10.66 16.37 8.67
N SER A 157 11.60 17.02 7.99
CA SER A 157 12.29 18.24 8.50
C SER A 157 11.33 19.40 8.80
N ARG A 158 10.12 19.36 8.22
CA ARG A 158 9.06 20.36 8.38
C ARG A 158 7.89 19.83 9.22
N SER A 159 8.10 18.76 9.99
CA SER A 159 7.06 18.10 10.77
C SER A 159 5.85 17.67 9.92
N ILE A 160 6.12 17.12 8.73
CA ILE A 160 5.11 16.41 7.93
C ILE A 160 5.41 14.92 7.97
N ARG A 161 4.41 14.11 8.34
CA ARG A 161 4.55 12.65 8.41
C ARG A 161 4.73 12.06 7.03
N THR A 162 5.53 11.00 6.98
CA THR A 162 5.66 10.14 5.80
C THR A 162 5.75 8.69 6.28
N PRO A 163 5.30 7.73 5.46
CA PRO A 163 5.61 6.33 5.70
C PRO A 163 7.13 6.10 5.76
N GLN A 164 7.53 4.99 6.35
CA GLN A 164 8.84 4.38 6.15
C GLN A 164 8.84 3.58 4.84
N PHE A 165 9.94 2.90 4.52
CA PHE A 165 10.00 1.98 3.39
C PHE A 165 10.84 0.73 3.66
N CYS A 166 10.51 -0.33 2.93
CA CYS A 166 11.29 -1.55 2.74
C CYS A 166 11.15 -2.05 1.29
N PHE A 167 11.80 -3.16 0.95
CA PHE A 167 11.81 -3.71 -0.42
C PHE A 167 11.28 -5.15 -0.45
N ILE A 168 10.67 -5.51 -1.59
CA ILE A 168 10.34 -6.88 -1.95
C ILE A 168 11.06 -7.30 -3.23
N THR A 169 11.61 -8.52 -3.22
CA THR A 169 12.47 -9.07 -4.28
C THR A 169 12.10 -10.53 -4.57
N TRP A 170 12.32 -10.98 -5.81
CA TRP A 170 12.02 -12.36 -6.22
C TRP A 170 12.99 -12.90 -7.28
N SER A 171 13.19 -12.14 -8.36
CA SER A 171 14.17 -12.48 -9.39
C SER A 171 15.55 -12.06 -8.93
N SER A 172 16.55 -12.93 -9.14
CA SER A 172 17.96 -12.66 -8.79
C SER A 172 18.12 -12.11 -7.36
N THR A 173 17.36 -12.66 -6.40
CA THR A 173 17.13 -12.09 -5.07
C THR A 173 18.42 -11.72 -4.34
N GLU A 174 19.42 -12.60 -4.33
CA GLU A 174 20.70 -12.32 -3.67
C GLU A 174 21.40 -11.11 -4.28
N GLN A 175 21.48 -11.06 -5.62
CA GLN A 175 22.11 -9.95 -6.34
C GLN A 175 21.34 -8.63 -6.12
N THR A 176 20.02 -8.68 -6.17
CA THR A 176 19.15 -7.51 -5.96
C THR A 176 19.29 -6.97 -4.53
N VAL A 177 19.24 -7.84 -3.52
CA VAL A 177 19.43 -7.43 -2.12
C VAL A 177 20.86 -6.97 -1.85
N ARG A 178 21.86 -7.62 -2.47
CA ARG A 178 23.25 -7.16 -2.39
C ARG A 178 23.40 -5.75 -2.93
N HIS A 179 22.83 -5.46 -4.09
CA HIS A 179 22.82 -4.11 -4.66
C HIS A 179 22.19 -3.10 -3.69
N LEU A 180 21.01 -3.39 -3.14
CA LEU A 180 20.39 -2.51 -2.14
C LEU A 180 21.26 -2.33 -0.90
N TYR A 181 21.89 -3.41 -0.40
CA TYR A 181 22.79 -3.31 0.75
C TYR A 181 23.99 -2.42 0.45
N ASP A 182 24.66 -2.64 -0.68
CA ASP A 182 25.87 -1.92 -1.05
C ASP A 182 25.59 -0.45 -1.33
N TYR A 183 24.46 -0.09 -1.96
CA TYR A 183 24.19 1.30 -2.37
C TYR A 183 23.30 2.11 -1.44
N LEU A 184 22.46 1.47 -0.62
CA LEU A 184 21.53 2.15 0.31
C LEU A 184 21.91 1.89 1.77
N TYR A 185 21.91 0.62 2.19
CA TYR A 185 21.95 0.30 3.62
C TYR A 185 23.33 0.44 4.25
N SER A 186 24.40 -0.02 3.59
CA SER A 186 25.78 0.08 4.11
C SER A 186 26.26 1.53 4.27
N HIS A 187 25.70 2.43 3.47
CA HIS A 187 25.95 3.87 3.51
C HIS A 187 25.05 4.62 4.50
N ASN A 188 24.15 3.92 5.20
CA ASN A 188 23.13 4.53 6.08
C ASN A 188 22.26 5.60 5.39
N LEU A 189 22.06 5.49 4.08
CA LEU A 189 21.23 6.43 3.34
C LEU A 189 19.78 6.28 3.79
N TYR A 190 19.15 7.40 4.14
CA TYR A 190 17.75 7.46 4.59
C TYR A 190 17.43 6.56 5.80
N ARG A 191 18.38 6.35 6.72
CA ARG A 191 18.24 5.42 7.85
C ARG A 191 16.96 5.63 8.68
N ASP A 192 16.53 6.87 8.88
CA ASP A 192 15.31 7.19 9.64
C ASP A 192 14.01 6.78 8.91
N LEU A 193 14.11 6.50 7.61
CA LEU A 193 13.01 6.07 6.75
C LEU A 193 12.95 4.55 6.59
N TRP A 194 13.92 3.78 7.10
CA TRP A 194 13.87 2.32 6.98
C TRP A 194 12.79 1.73 7.89
N PHE A 195 11.93 0.87 7.35
CA PHE A 195 10.99 0.13 8.18
C PHE A 195 11.71 -0.99 8.93
N MET A 196 11.62 -0.96 10.26
CA MET A 196 12.33 -1.87 11.14
C MET A 196 11.38 -2.94 11.66
N TRP A 197 11.75 -4.21 11.55
CA TRP A 197 11.05 -5.34 12.14
C TRP A 197 12.00 -6.13 13.03
N GLN A 198 11.60 -6.36 14.29
CA GLN A 198 12.44 -7.09 15.27
C GLN A 198 13.85 -6.50 15.44
N GLY A 199 13.97 -5.18 15.36
CA GLY A 199 15.21 -4.44 15.59
C GLY A 199 16.15 -4.32 14.39
N LYS A 200 15.80 -4.89 13.23
CA LYS A 200 16.57 -4.80 11.98
C LYS A 200 15.70 -4.29 10.82
N PRO A 201 16.29 -3.76 9.73
CA PRO A 201 15.51 -3.41 8.55
C PRO A 201 14.79 -4.65 8.00
N LEU A 202 13.51 -4.51 7.68
CA LEU A 202 12.73 -5.59 7.06
C LEU A 202 13.08 -5.65 5.56
N ILE A 203 13.20 -6.86 5.03
CA ILE A 203 13.25 -7.10 3.59
C ILE A 203 12.46 -8.36 3.23
N PHE A 204 11.72 -8.29 2.12
CA PHE A 204 11.01 -9.42 1.57
C PHE A 204 11.84 -10.09 0.48
N ALA A 205 12.37 -11.28 0.78
CA ALA A 205 13.36 -11.95 -0.06
C ALA A 205 13.46 -13.44 0.28
N ASN A 206 13.76 -14.29 -0.71
CA ASN A 206 14.20 -15.66 -0.44
C ASN A 206 15.65 -15.66 0.06
N PRO A 207 15.93 -16.08 1.32
CA PRO A 207 17.26 -15.96 1.92
C PRO A 207 18.21 -17.13 1.59
N THR A 208 17.78 -18.13 0.80
CA THR A 208 18.48 -19.44 0.68
C THR A 208 19.96 -19.31 0.31
N SER A 209 20.31 -18.33 -0.54
CA SER A 209 21.68 -18.13 -1.01
C SER A 209 22.40 -16.95 -0.34
N PHE A 210 21.81 -16.33 0.69
CA PHE A 210 22.36 -15.09 1.24
C PHE A 210 23.64 -15.31 2.05
N PRO A 211 24.69 -14.49 1.84
CA PRO A 211 25.84 -14.47 2.73
C PRO A 211 25.46 -13.99 4.14
N SER A 212 26.31 -14.33 5.11
CA SER A 212 26.05 -14.10 6.53
C SER A 212 25.88 -12.63 6.92
N ASP A 213 26.50 -11.70 6.19
CA ASP A 213 26.33 -10.27 6.43
C ASP A 213 24.91 -9.79 6.11
N LEU A 214 24.28 -10.25 5.01
CA LEU A 214 22.86 -9.97 4.73
C LEU A 214 21.94 -10.60 5.77
N LEU A 215 22.17 -11.88 6.09
CA LEU A 215 21.38 -12.60 7.09
C LEU A 215 21.45 -11.94 8.47
N ASN A 216 22.61 -11.37 8.82
CA ASN A 216 22.80 -10.66 10.08
C ASN A 216 22.23 -9.25 10.06
N PHE A 217 22.23 -8.57 8.91
CA PHE A 217 21.78 -7.19 8.80
C PHE A 217 20.26 -7.05 8.76
N PHE A 218 19.56 -7.92 8.03
CA PHE A 218 18.12 -7.82 7.82
C PHE A 218 17.31 -8.72 8.76
N THR A 219 16.06 -8.33 9.00
CA THR A 219 14.99 -9.29 9.28
C THR A 219 14.36 -9.66 7.94
N ILE A 220 14.31 -10.95 7.62
CA ILE A 220 13.93 -11.44 6.28
C ILE A 220 12.63 -12.22 6.38
N ARG A 221 11.71 -11.95 5.46
CA ARG A 221 10.55 -12.81 5.21
C ARG A 221 10.52 -13.17 3.75
N GLU A 222 10.45 -14.45 3.41
CA GLU A 222 10.24 -14.83 2.01
C GLU A 222 8.80 -14.47 1.61
N SER A 223 8.62 -13.82 0.46
CA SER A 223 7.32 -13.32 0.04
C SER A 223 7.06 -13.61 -1.42
N TRP A 224 5.89 -14.18 -1.71
CA TRP A 224 5.39 -14.36 -3.05
C TRP A 224 3.85 -14.43 -3.08
N ALA A 225 3.28 -14.72 -4.24
CA ALA A 225 1.85 -14.83 -4.46
C ALA A 225 1.29 -16.20 -4.02
N TRP A 226 0.15 -16.13 -3.35
CA TRP A 226 -0.72 -17.24 -2.93
C TRP A 226 -0.08 -18.22 -1.94
N THR A 227 -0.87 -18.70 -0.99
CA THR A 227 -0.39 -19.66 0.01
C THR A 227 -0.76 -21.10 -0.34
N LYS A 228 -1.98 -21.29 -0.85
CA LYS A 228 -2.58 -22.62 -1.05
C LYS A 228 -1.91 -23.37 -2.20
N GLY A 229 -1.35 -24.54 -1.90
CA GLY A 229 -0.74 -25.43 -2.89
C GLY A 229 0.58 -24.92 -3.47
N GLN A 230 1.15 -23.84 -2.91
CA GLN A 230 2.38 -23.25 -3.41
C GLN A 230 3.60 -23.82 -2.71
N ALA A 231 4.56 -24.32 -3.50
CA ALA A 231 5.80 -24.91 -2.98
C ALA A 231 6.66 -23.90 -2.23
N TRP A 232 6.69 -22.64 -2.69
CA TRP A 232 7.40 -21.55 -2.01
C TRP A 232 6.84 -21.31 -0.62
N TYR A 233 5.53 -21.47 -0.41
CA TYR A 233 4.87 -21.21 0.88
C TYR A 233 5.11 -22.35 1.87
N GLY A 234 4.93 -23.61 1.47
CA GLY A 234 5.17 -24.77 2.33
C GLY A 234 4.37 -24.73 3.64
N ASP A 235 5.06 -24.69 4.79
CA ASP A 235 4.46 -24.60 6.13
C ASP A 235 4.20 -23.16 6.61
N GLY A 236 4.58 -22.15 5.82
CA GLY A 236 4.40 -20.74 6.14
C GLY A 236 5.42 -20.13 7.10
N HIS A 237 6.39 -20.90 7.62
CA HIS A 237 7.40 -20.39 8.54
C HIS A 237 8.35 -19.40 7.85
N GLY A 238 8.46 -18.19 8.39
CA GLY A 238 9.28 -17.11 7.82
C GLY A 238 8.76 -16.56 6.49
N LYS A 239 7.48 -16.80 6.17
CA LYS A 239 6.91 -16.52 4.84
C LYS A 239 5.66 -15.68 4.93
N TRP A 240 5.67 -14.54 4.22
CA TRP A 240 4.58 -13.57 4.24
C TRP A 240 4.06 -13.38 2.80
N PRO A 241 2.87 -13.86 2.43
CA PRO A 241 2.31 -13.60 1.10
C PRO A 241 2.05 -12.10 0.89
N TRP A 242 2.40 -11.57 -0.30
CA TRP A 242 2.02 -10.21 -0.69
C TRP A 242 0.60 -10.16 -1.28
N ILE A 243 0.11 -11.28 -1.81
CA ILE A 243 -1.27 -11.46 -2.26
C ILE A 243 -1.72 -12.90 -1.99
N ASP A 244 -2.99 -13.08 -1.68
CA ASP A 244 -3.62 -14.39 -1.59
C ASP A 244 -5.14 -14.27 -1.82
N ASN A 245 -5.73 -15.35 -2.31
CA ASN A 245 -7.16 -15.39 -2.61
C ASN A 245 -7.95 -15.72 -1.35
N TYR A 246 -9.10 -15.07 -1.18
CA TYR A 246 -10.02 -15.36 -0.08
C TYR A 246 -10.34 -16.87 0.03
N PRO A 247 -10.44 -17.43 1.26
CA PRO A 247 -9.92 -16.83 2.48
C PRO A 247 -8.39 -16.89 2.45
N GLN A 248 -7.74 -15.75 2.63
CA GLN A 248 -6.29 -15.66 2.63
C GLN A 248 -5.65 -16.37 3.83
N GLY A 249 -4.42 -16.84 3.64
CA GLY A 249 -3.59 -17.46 4.66
C GLY A 249 -2.85 -16.46 5.57
N PRO A 250 -2.39 -16.92 6.75
CA PRO A 250 -1.46 -16.15 7.58
C PRO A 250 -0.05 -16.15 7.00
N GLY A 251 0.79 -15.24 7.47
CA GLY A 251 2.25 -15.31 7.36
C GLY A 251 2.84 -15.48 8.76
N LEU A 252 3.77 -16.43 8.91
CA LEU A 252 4.33 -16.78 10.21
C LEU A 252 5.78 -16.30 10.34
N SER A 253 6.22 -16.09 11.59
CA SER A 253 7.64 -15.99 11.92
C SER A 253 8.35 -17.32 11.63
N GLU A 254 9.69 -17.32 11.68
CA GLU A 254 10.48 -18.53 11.58
C GLU A 254 10.12 -19.55 12.69
N THR A 255 9.67 -19.06 13.84
CA THR A 255 9.25 -19.88 14.99
C THR A 255 7.76 -20.22 14.99
N GLY A 256 7.00 -19.85 13.95
CA GLY A 256 5.57 -20.18 13.81
C GLY A 256 4.62 -19.21 14.51
N GLN A 257 5.07 -18.04 14.97
CA GLN A 257 4.16 -17.02 15.51
C GLN A 257 3.40 -16.35 14.38
N LEU A 258 2.11 -16.09 14.56
CA LEU A 258 1.33 -15.29 13.61
C LEU A 258 1.89 -13.86 13.57
N GLU A 259 2.39 -13.45 12.41
CA GLU A 259 2.91 -12.11 12.22
C GLU A 259 2.10 -11.33 11.19
N GLN A 260 1.65 -11.98 10.12
CA GLN A 260 1.11 -11.28 8.95
C GLN A 260 -0.16 -11.91 8.38
N THR A 261 -0.94 -11.11 7.64
CA THR A 261 -1.77 -11.58 6.52
C THR A 261 -1.82 -10.49 5.45
N CYS A 262 -2.27 -10.85 4.24
CA CYS A 262 -2.43 -9.90 3.16
C CYS A 262 -3.90 -9.50 2.95
N VAL A 263 -4.08 -8.35 2.32
CA VAL A 263 -5.36 -7.86 1.83
C VAL A 263 -5.16 -7.42 0.39
N THR A 264 -6.01 -7.89 -0.51
CA THR A 264 -6.01 -7.46 -1.91
C THR A 264 -7.41 -7.02 -2.32
N VAL A 265 -7.48 -6.07 -3.26
CA VAL A 265 -8.75 -5.53 -3.78
C VAL A 265 -9.30 -6.38 -4.93
N ALA A 266 -8.42 -7.06 -5.69
CA ALA A 266 -8.75 -7.98 -6.77
C ALA A 266 -7.63 -9.03 -6.93
N GLY A 267 -7.83 -10.02 -7.79
CA GLY A 267 -6.79 -10.93 -8.26
C GLY A 267 -6.27 -10.53 -9.65
N HIS A 268 -5.62 -11.47 -10.32
CA HIS A 268 -5.21 -11.29 -11.72
C HIS A 268 -6.44 -11.44 -12.65
N PRO A 269 -6.59 -10.61 -13.70
CA PRO A 269 -7.64 -10.75 -14.72
C PRO A 269 -7.78 -12.16 -15.33
N VAL A 270 -6.68 -12.91 -15.42
CA VAL A 270 -6.65 -14.29 -15.93
C VAL A 270 -7.23 -15.33 -14.95
N MET A 271 -7.42 -14.95 -13.68
CA MET A 271 -8.08 -15.79 -12.66
C MET A 271 -9.57 -15.47 -12.50
N ASN A 272 -10.08 -14.42 -13.15
CA ASN A 272 -11.46 -13.95 -13.00
C ASN A 272 -11.84 -13.64 -11.54
N ILE A 273 -10.97 -12.94 -10.83
CA ILE A 273 -11.22 -12.42 -9.48
C ILE A 273 -11.12 -10.90 -9.59
N GLY A 274 -12.26 -10.24 -9.75
CA GLY A 274 -12.34 -8.78 -9.79
C GLY A 274 -12.67 -8.16 -8.43
N ARG A 275 -12.82 -6.83 -8.40
CA ARG A 275 -13.20 -6.04 -7.22
C ARG A 275 -14.58 -6.40 -6.68
N SER A 276 -15.46 -6.90 -7.54
CA SER A 276 -16.84 -7.31 -7.24
C SER A 276 -16.96 -8.77 -6.83
N PHE A 277 -15.89 -9.57 -6.95
CA PHE A 277 -15.89 -11.00 -6.65
C PHE A 277 -16.34 -11.27 -5.20
N ASP A 278 -17.19 -12.27 -5.02
CA ASP A 278 -17.62 -12.73 -3.70
C ASP A 278 -16.68 -13.84 -3.22
N GLY A 279 -15.73 -13.45 -2.37
CA GLY A 279 -14.74 -14.34 -1.76
C GLY A 279 -15.37 -15.53 -1.04
N PRO A 280 -16.26 -15.34 -0.05
CA PRO A 280 -16.95 -16.41 0.64
C PRO A 280 -17.59 -17.48 -0.25
N THR A 281 -18.26 -17.09 -1.33
CA THR A 281 -18.92 -18.05 -2.24
C THR A 281 -18.05 -18.48 -3.42
N GLN A 282 -16.87 -17.87 -3.57
CA GLN A 282 -15.94 -18.06 -4.69
C GLN A 282 -16.63 -17.82 -6.05
N HIS A 283 -17.42 -16.76 -6.14
CA HIS A 283 -18.25 -16.49 -7.31
C HIS A 283 -18.10 -15.04 -7.79
N GLU A 284 -18.00 -14.89 -9.10
CA GLU A 284 -18.10 -13.58 -9.76
C GLU A 284 -19.59 -13.23 -9.94
N PRO A 285 -20.05 -12.03 -9.57
CA PRO A 285 -21.46 -11.68 -9.72
C PRO A 285 -21.86 -11.52 -11.19
N ASP A 286 -23.15 -11.74 -11.52
CA ASP A 286 -23.70 -11.54 -12.86
C ASP A 286 -23.55 -10.09 -13.36
N ILE A 287 -23.57 -9.13 -12.42
CA ILE A 287 -23.36 -7.70 -12.68
C ILE A 287 -22.28 -7.21 -11.72
N THR A 288 -21.17 -6.75 -12.28
CA THR A 288 -20.07 -6.18 -11.52
C THR A 288 -20.38 -4.74 -11.10
N ASN A 289 -19.88 -4.34 -9.93
CA ASN A 289 -19.91 -2.97 -9.43
C ASN A 289 -18.59 -2.69 -8.69
N PRO A 290 -17.54 -2.31 -9.43
CA PRO A 290 -16.23 -2.09 -8.83
C PRO A 290 -16.25 -0.98 -7.77
N LEU A 291 -17.11 0.03 -7.86
CA LEU A 291 -17.16 1.13 -6.88
C LEU A 291 -17.32 0.66 -5.43
N ASN A 292 -18.01 -0.47 -5.22
CA ASN A 292 -18.34 -0.98 -3.90
C ASN A 292 -17.13 -1.54 -3.14
N GLY A 293 -16.14 -2.13 -3.82
CA GLY A 293 -15.03 -2.83 -3.16
C GLY A 293 -15.44 -4.02 -2.31
N THR A 294 -16.37 -4.84 -2.79
CA THR A 294 -16.86 -6.04 -2.09
C THR A 294 -15.73 -6.98 -1.70
N TYR A 295 -14.88 -7.37 -2.65
CA TYR A 295 -13.80 -8.33 -2.39
C TYR A 295 -12.77 -7.76 -1.39
N PHE A 296 -12.44 -6.48 -1.51
CA PHE A 296 -11.56 -5.77 -0.59
C PHE A 296 -12.10 -5.77 0.83
N SER A 297 -13.39 -5.48 1.00
CA SER A 297 -14.06 -5.49 2.30
C SER A 297 -14.01 -6.87 2.96
N GLN A 298 -14.27 -7.93 2.18
CA GLN A 298 -14.22 -9.31 2.67
C GLN A 298 -12.79 -9.75 3.06
N GLN A 299 -11.78 -9.36 2.27
CA GLN A 299 -10.38 -9.58 2.60
C GLN A 299 -10.00 -8.87 3.90
N TRP A 300 -10.42 -7.62 4.09
CA TRP A 300 -10.20 -6.89 5.33
C TRP A 300 -10.91 -7.50 6.55
N GLU A 301 -12.17 -7.89 6.42
CA GLU A 301 -12.93 -8.53 7.49
C GLU A 301 -12.27 -9.83 7.96
N ARG A 302 -11.74 -10.60 7.01
CA ARG A 302 -10.93 -11.78 7.32
C ARG A 302 -9.62 -11.40 8.00
N ALA A 303 -8.92 -10.36 7.53
CA ALA A 303 -7.68 -9.89 8.15
C ALA A 303 -7.90 -9.41 9.60
N LEU A 304 -9.00 -8.72 9.89
CA LEU A 304 -9.41 -8.34 11.24
C LEU A 304 -9.71 -9.55 12.13
N THR A 305 -10.22 -10.63 11.56
CA THR A 305 -10.46 -11.90 12.27
C THR A 305 -9.16 -12.66 12.56
N ILE A 306 -8.17 -12.58 11.66
CA ILE A 306 -6.84 -13.16 11.87
C ILE A 306 -6.08 -12.36 12.94
N ASP A 307 -6.27 -11.05 12.96
CA ASP A 307 -5.65 -10.09 13.89
C ASP A 307 -4.10 -10.16 13.94
N PRO A 308 -3.39 -10.11 12.79
CA PRO A 308 -1.94 -10.22 12.76
C PRO A 308 -1.25 -8.97 13.34
N ALA A 309 0.08 -9.01 13.49
CA ALA A 309 0.89 -7.85 13.86
C ALA A 309 1.17 -6.91 12.66
N PHE A 310 1.10 -7.46 11.44
CA PHE A 310 1.33 -6.76 10.18
C PHE A 310 0.24 -7.11 9.17
N ILE A 311 -0.29 -6.13 8.44
CA ILE A 311 -1.12 -6.39 7.25
C ILE A 311 -0.40 -5.82 6.02
N PHE A 312 -0.25 -6.66 5.01
CA PHE A 312 0.28 -6.28 3.69
C PHE A 312 -0.91 -5.97 2.76
N VAL A 313 -1.04 -4.73 2.32
CA VAL A 313 -2.10 -4.31 1.39
C VAL A 313 -1.55 -4.25 -0.03
N THR A 314 -2.24 -4.89 -0.98
CA THR A 314 -1.89 -4.86 -2.41
C THR A 314 -3.02 -4.17 -3.20
N GLY A 315 -2.76 -3.04 -3.86
CA GLY A 315 -1.56 -2.17 -3.86
C GLY A 315 -1.92 -0.70 -4.12
N TRP A 316 -0.97 0.24 -4.01
CA TRP A 316 -1.28 1.68 -4.10
C TRP A 316 -1.24 2.28 -5.50
N ASN A 317 -0.24 1.98 -6.35
CA ASN A 317 -0.01 2.68 -7.62
C ASN A 317 0.40 1.78 -8.81
N GLU A 318 -0.20 0.59 -8.94
CA GLU A 318 0.02 -0.34 -10.07
C GLU A 318 -0.89 0.02 -11.25
N TRP A 319 -0.63 1.15 -11.92
CA TRP A 319 -1.53 1.66 -12.96
C TRP A 319 -1.46 0.93 -14.30
N ILE A 320 -0.35 0.26 -14.59
CA ILE A 320 -0.07 -0.24 -15.94
C ILE A 320 0.18 -1.75 -15.98
N ALA A 321 -0.19 -2.38 -17.09
CA ALA A 321 0.14 -3.77 -17.37
C ALA A 321 0.55 -3.96 -18.84
N GLN A 322 1.38 -4.98 -19.08
CA GLN A 322 1.85 -5.30 -20.42
C GLN A 322 0.75 -5.95 -21.26
N ARG A 323 0.60 -5.46 -22.49
CA ARG A 323 -0.31 -6.05 -23.48
C ARG A 323 0.25 -7.34 -24.07
N PHE A 324 -0.55 -8.40 -24.06
CA PHE A 324 -0.29 -9.65 -24.78
C PHE A 324 -1.40 -9.96 -25.78
N VAL A 325 -1.18 -10.98 -26.61
CA VAL A 325 -2.17 -11.52 -27.54
C VAL A 325 -2.31 -13.02 -27.36
N GLN A 326 -3.54 -13.51 -27.42
CA GLN A 326 -3.85 -14.92 -27.26
C GLN A 326 -3.15 -15.74 -28.34
N THR A 327 -2.27 -16.64 -27.91
CA THR A 327 -1.60 -17.62 -28.78
C THR A 327 -2.29 -18.98 -28.74
N SER A 328 -3.17 -19.20 -27.76
CA SER A 328 -4.01 -20.38 -27.62
C SER A 328 -5.43 -19.99 -27.20
N ALA A 329 -6.43 -20.72 -27.69
CA ALA A 329 -7.84 -20.54 -27.34
C ALA A 329 -8.20 -21.15 -25.96
N GLN A 330 -7.22 -21.61 -25.18
CA GLN A 330 -7.41 -22.24 -23.85
C GLN A 330 -7.18 -21.26 -22.68
N ASN A 331 -6.59 -20.09 -22.97
CA ASN A 331 -6.31 -19.09 -21.95
C ASN A 331 -7.58 -18.30 -21.61
N SER A 332 -8.05 -18.43 -20.37
CA SER A 332 -9.14 -17.62 -19.85
C SER A 332 -8.65 -16.19 -19.56
N PHE A 333 -9.49 -15.22 -19.88
CA PHE A 333 -9.31 -13.82 -19.50
C PHE A 333 -10.69 -13.24 -19.19
N ILE A 334 -10.83 -12.57 -18.04
CA ILE A 334 -12.10 -12.03 -17.54
C ILE A 334 -13.25 -13.06 -17.57
N GLY A 335 -12.92 -14.29 -17.15
CA GLY A 335 -13.88 -15.39 -17.02
C GLY A 335 -14.32 -16.01 -18.34
N LYS A 336 -13.70 -15.64 -19.47
CA LYS A 336 -14.08 -16.09 -20.81
C LYS A 336 -12.89 -16.61 -21.59
N GLN A 337 -13.16 -17.57 -22.46
CA GLN A 337 -12.22 -18.01 -23.49
C GLN A 337 -12.33 -17.08 -24.69
N TRP A 338 -11.19 -16.64 -25.20
CA TRP A 338 -11.13 -15.69 -26.31
C TRP A 338 -10.44 -16.32 -27.54
N PRO A 339 -10.84 -15.94 -28.76
CA PRO A 339 -10.17 -16.40 -29.97
C PRO A 339 -8.68 -16.05 -29.99
N ILE A 340 -7.87 -16.87 -30.67
CA ILE A 340 -6.46 -16.56 -30.98
C ILE A 340 -6.37 -15.18 -31.65
N GLY A 341 -5.38 -14.40 -31.22
CA GLY A 341 -5.18 -13.01 -31.66
C GLY A 341 -5.90 -11.96 -30.81
N THR A 342 -6.80 -12.35 -29.90
CA THR A 342 -7.46 -11.42 -28.97
C THR A 342 -6.44 -10.85 -27.99
N THR A 343 -6.53 -9.57 -27.66
CA THR A 343 -5.67 -8.93 -26.65
C THR A 343 -6.08 -9.37 -25.25
N TYR A 344 -5.09 -9.59 -24.38
CA TYR A 344 -5.31 -9.81 -22.96
C TYR A 344 -4.18 -9.20 -22.12
N PHE A 345 -4.45 -9.05 -20.83
CA PHE A 345 -3.51 -8.54 -19.83
C PHE A 345 -3.44 -9.51 -18.66
N VAL A 346 -2.23 -9.79 -18.17
CA VAL A 346 -2.02 -10.77 -17.09
C VAL A 346 -2.27 -10.12 -15.73
N ASP A 347 -1.73 -8.92 -15.52
CA ASP A 347 -1.62 -8.31 -14.20
C ASP A 347 -2.81 -7.38 -13.91
N GLU A 348 -3.05 -6.39 -14.75
CA GLU A 348 -4.08 -5.35 -14.56
C GLU A 348 -4.81 -5.10 -15.89
N PHE A 349 -6.11 -4.78 -15.87
CA PHE A 349 -6.86 -4.57 -17.12
C PHE A 349 -7.78 -3.35 -17.14
N ILE A 350 -8.78 -3.32 -16.25
CA ILE A 350 -9.74 -2.21 -16.10
C ILE A 350 -10.08 -2.09 -14.62
N GLU A 351 -10.91 -1.11 -14.25
CA GLU A 351 -11.35 -0.91 -12.86
C GLU A 351 -11.76 -2.24 -12.20
N GLU A 352 -12.63 -3.05 -12.78
CA GLU A 352 -13.02 -4.34 -12.17
C GLU A 352 -11.85 -5.33 -11.95
N TYR A 353 -10.88 -5.39 -12.87
CA TYR A 353 -9.78 -6.35 -12.84
C TYR A 353 -8.44 -5.64 -12.69
N SER A 354 -8.31 -4.94 -11.58
CA SER A 354 -7.09 -4.23 -11.17
C SER A 354 -6.91 -4.26 -9.65
N ARG A 355 -5.66 -4.31 -9.17
CA ARG A 355 -5.29 -4.36 -7.75
C ARG A 355 -5.00 -3.02 -7.12
N ASP A 356 -5.00 -1.97 -7.91
CA ASP A 356 -4.65 -0.63 -7.49
C ASP A 356 -5.75 0.09 -6.68
N ILE A 357 -5.39 0.86 -5.66
CA ILE A 357 -6.37 1.63 -4.86
C ILE A 357 -6.11 3.13 -4.80
N GLU A 358 -5.17 3.65 -5.60
CA GLU A 358 -4.99 5.10 -5.74
C GLU A 358 -6.28 5.74 -6.29
N PRO A 359 -6.58 7.00 -5.93
CA PRO A 359 -7.74 7.66 -6.48
C PRO A 359 -7.73 7.73 -8.01
N MET A 360 -8.91 7.52 -8.59
CA MET A 360 -9.10 7.42 -10.04
C MET A 360 -9.97 8.56 -10.55
N LEU A 361 -9.66 9.09 -11.74
CA LEU A 361 -10.54 10.00 -12.48
C LEU A 361 -11.65 9.21 -13.18
N ASP A 362 -12.89 9.70 -13.12
CA ASP A 362 -14.06 9.12 -13.82
C ASP A 362 -14.36 7.63 -13.50
N GLY A 363 -13.89 7.13 -12.35
CA GLY A 363 -14.16 5.78 -11.83
C GLY A 363 -14.44 5.80 -10.32
N HIS A 364 -13.72 4.99 -9.54
CA HIS A 364 -13.93 4.90 -8.09
C HIS A 364 -13.59 6.14 -7.26
N GLY A 365 -13.08 7.22 -7.86
CA GLY A 365 -12.73 8.43 -7.11
C GLY A 365 -11.78 8.12 -5.97
N ASP A 366 -12.13 8.49 -4.74
CA ASP A 366 -11.38 8.17 -3.51
C ASP A 366 -12.06 7.09 -2.64
N ASN A 367 -13.02 6.34 -3.19
CA ASN A 367 -13.79 5.33 -2.46
C ASN A 367 -12.90 4.27 -1.79
N TYR A 368 -11.87 3.78 -2.49
CA TYR A 368 -10.94 2.80 -1.93
C TYR A 368 -9.97 3.38 -0.92
N TYR A 369 -9.59 4.65 -1.08
CA TYR A 369 -8.80 5.37 -0.08
C TYR A 369 -9.56 5.48 1.25
N TYR A 370 -10.86 5.82 1.22
CA TYR A 370 -11.66 5.84 2.44
C TYR A 370 -11.99 4.45 2.99
N GLN A 371 -12.15 3.42 2.15
CA GLN A 371 -12.22 2.03 2.63
C GLN A 371 -10.93 1.63 3.36
N LEU A 372 -9.76 1.96 2.82
CA LEU A 372 -8.47 1.73 3.46
C LEU A 372 -8.42 2.38 4.84
N ILE A 373 -8.72 3.69 4.93
CA ILE A 373 -8.74 4.42 6.21
C ILE A 373 -9.72 3.78 7.20
N SER A 374 -10.91 3.41 6.72
CA SER A 374 -11.98 2.81 7.51
C SER A 374 -11.51 1.50 8.17
N TYR A 375 -10.81 0.64 7.45
CA TYR A 375 -10.28 -0.61 7.99
C TYR A 375 -9.01 -0.43 8.81
N ILE A 376 -8.12 0.50 8.42
CA ILE A 376 -6.94 0.83 9.24
C ILE A 376 -7.37 1.33 10.63
N ARG A 377 -8.41 2.17 10.73
CA ARG A 377 -8.95 2.61 12.03
C ARG A 377 -9.50 1.45 12.86
N ARG A 378 -10.17 0.47 12.23
CA ARG A 378 -10.65 -0.74 12.93
C ARG A 378 -9.48 -1.62 13.40
N TYR A 379 -8.43 -1.72 12.59
CA TYR A 379 -7.26 -2.53 12.87
C TYR A 379 -6.33 -1.91 13.91
N LYS A 380 -6.01 -0.62 13.79
CA LYS A 380 -5.05 0.10 14.64
C LYS A 380 -5.71 0.89 15.77
N GLY A 381 -7.03 1.13 15.74
CA GLY A 381 -7.69 2.07 16.65
C GLY A 381 -7.50 3.53 16.22
N MET A 382 -7.94 4.46 17.07
CA MET A 382 -7.86 5.91 16.83
C MET A 382 -7.37 6.66 18.06
N SER A 383 -6.75 7.82 17.84
CA SER A 383 -6.49 8.81 18.88
C SER A 383 -7.79 9.28 19.51
N LYS A 384 -7.81 9.39 20.84
CA LYS A 384 -8.96 9.93 21.56
C LYS A 384 -9.24 11.37 21.11
N PRO A 385 -10.46 11.68 20.63
CA PRO A 385 -10.83 13.04 20.28
C PRO A 385 -10.79 13.97 21.50
N ASP A 386 -10.47 15.24 21.27
CA ASP A 386 -10.52 16.23 22.34
C ASP A 386 -11.97 16.46 22.80
N THR A 387 -12.18 16.64 24.10
CA THR A 387 -13.50 16.97 24.65
C THR A 387 -13.94 18.35 24.14
N VAL A 388 -15.17 18.47 23.65
CA VAL A 388 -15.75 19.74 23.20
C VAL A 388 -15.88 20.72 24.37
N SER A 389 -15.33 21.93 24.23
CA SER A 389 -15.48 22.98 25.24
C SER A 389 -16.89 23.56 25.26
N LEU A 390 -17.30 24.16 26.38
CA LEU A 390 -18.53 24.95 26.43
C LEU A 390 -18.48 26.12 25.44
N PRO A 391 -19.63 26.55 24.88
CA PRO A 391 -19.69 27.74 24.04
C PRO A 391 -19.07 28.95 24.75
N LYS A 392 -18.23 29.69 24.01
CA LYS A 392 -17.49 30.84 24.54
C LYS A 392 -17.78 32.09 23.72
N THR A 393 -18.15 33.17 24.40
CA THR A 393 -18.22 34.49 23.78
C THR A 393 -16.82 35.08 23.68
N ILE A 394 -16.45 35.55 22.50
CA ILE A 394 -15.17 36.19 22.22
C ILE A 394 -15.35 37.66 21.87
N LEU A 395 -14.39 38.48 22.29
CA LEU A 395 -14.31 39.88 21.89
C LEU A 395 -13.39 40.00 20.68
N ILE A 396 -13.94 40.47 19.56
CA ILE A 396 -13.25 40.54 18.25
C ILE A 396 -12.04 41.50 18.29
N ASN A 397 -12.09 42.52 19.14
CA ASN A 397 -11.05 43.54 19.29
C ASN A 397 -10.00 43.23 20.38
N MET A 398 -9.99 42.00 20.90
CA MET A 398 -9.09 41.56 21.96
C MET A 398 -8.17 40.45 21.46
N ASP A 399 -7.20 40.07 22.30
CA ASP A 399 -6.16 39.11 21.98
C ASP A 399 -6.69 37.68 21.70
N PHE A 400 -5.98 36.94 20.84
CA PHE A 400 -6.36 35.58 20.43
C PHE A 400 -6.19 34.52 21.54
N THR A 401 -5.51 34.81 22.65
CA THR A 401 -5.43 33.91 23.81
C THR A 401 -6.79 33.55 24.39
N GLN A 402 -7.84 34.32 24.07
CA GLN A 402 -9.23 33.95 24.34
C GLN A 402 -9.62 32.58 23.76
N TRP A 403 -8.93 32.09 22.73
CA TRP A 403 -9.21 30.80 22.10
C TRP A 403 -8.43 29.62 22.73
N ASN A 404 -7.47 29.88 23.65
CA ASN A 404 -6.57 28.84 24.17
C ASN A 404 -7.27 27.67 24.89
N ASN A 405 -8.49 27.87 25.38
CA ASN A 405 -9.29 26.83 26.05
C ASN A 405 -10.55 26.44 25.27
N VAL A 406 -10.64 26.82 23.98
CA VAL A 406 -11.69 26.37 23.07
C VAL A 406 -11.21 25.08 22.39
N THR A 407 -11.99 24.02 22.53
CA THR A 407 -11.71 22.69 21.99
C THR A 407 -12.92 22.16 21.22
N PRO A 408 -12.71 21.25 20.24
CA PRO A 408 -11.45 20.61 19.84
C PRO A 408 -10.51 21.52 19.03
N TYR A 409 -9.20 21.24 19.10
CA TYR A 409 -8.21 21.92 18.27
C TYR A 409 -8.05 21.19 16.93
N TYR A 410 -8.33 21.90 15.83
CA TYR A 410 -8.15 21.36 14.49
C TYR A 410 -6.85 21.88 13.88
N SER A 411 -5.93 20.97 13.62
CA SER A 411 -4.70 21.23 12.88
C SER A 411 -4.79 20.62 11.48
N THR A 412 -4.28 21.36 10.51
CA THR A 412 -4.11 20.88 9.14
C THR A 412 -2.65 21.09 8.71
N GLN A 413 -2.20 20.30 7.74
CA GLN A 413 -0.90 20.55 7.11
C GLN A 413 -0.98 21.89 6.35
N ARG A 414 0.07 22.72 6.41
CA ARG A 414 0.10 24.02 5.69
C ARG A 414 -0.15 23.78 4.19
N SER A 415 -1.20 24.39 3.64
CA SER A 415 -1.62 24.24 2.23
C SER A 415 -0.78 25.06 1.24
N GLY A 416 0.12 25.93 1.70
CA GLY A 416 0.86 26.89 0.88
C GLY A 416 2.01 26.33 0.02
N TYR A 417 2.23 25.02 -0.01
CA TYR A 417 3.43 24.43 -0.65
C TYR A 417 3.26 24.07 -2.13
N TYR A 418 2.08 24.30 -2.72
CA TYR A 418 1.82 24.05 -4.15
C TYR A 418 2.01 25.29 -5.04
N ALA A 419 2.34 26.45 -4.46
CA ALA A 419 2.27 27.75 -5.12
C ALA A 419 3.62 28.44 -5.38
N ASN A 420 4.76 27.77 -5.22
CA ASN A 420 6.06 28.35 -5.61
C ASN A 420 6.68 27.56 -6.77
N ARG A 421 6.09 27.72 -7.95
CA ARG A 421 6.82 27.67 -9.22
C ARG A 421 7.16 29.11 -9.59
N THR A 422 8.42 29.50 -9.42
CA THR A 422 9.05 30.58 -10.19
C THR A 422 10.04 29.96 -11.14
#